data_AF-A0A022QKT5-F1
#
_entry.id   AF-A0A022QKT5-F1
#
_cell.length_a   1.000
_cell.length_b   1.000
_cell.length_c   1.000
_cell.angle_alpha   90.00
_cell.angle_beta   90.00
_cell.angle_gamma   90.00
#
_symmetry.space_group_name_H-M   'P 1'
#
loop_
_entity.id
_entity.type
_entity.pdbx_description
1 polymer ?
#
loop_
_entity_poly.entity_id
_entity_poly.type
_entity_poly.pdbx_seq_one_letter_code
_entity_poly.pdbx_strand_id
1 'polypeptide(L)'
;MKYLEYTPLDRINDFLSNLNLGERTIEGCLEAYSCKHTATDKKLSLSLENEILDHLGKSSDTDSSSPVEYLFSRSSRKTLIFLLLTLHHMYPDYDFSAVRAHEFFTEESWDSFKQIFDVYMFEASKMDRFQCSIWFDWFKV
;
A
#
# COMPACT_ATOMS: atom_id res chain seq x y z
N MET A 1 0.86 13.75 2.69
CA MET A 1 1.68 12.76 3.43
C MET A 1 3.11 13.28 3.53
N LYS A 2 3.88 12.92 4.57
CA LYS A 2 5.30 13.32 4.68
C LYS A 2 6.20 12.08 4.62
N TYR A 3 7.16 12.07 3.69
CA TYR A 3 8.20 11.04 3.64
C TYR A 3 8.97 10.96 4.97
N LEU A 4 9.23 9.73 5.41
CA LEU A 4 9.97 9.42 6.63
C LEU A 4 11.25 8.69 6.24
N GLU A 5 12.39 9.29 6.58
CA GLU A 5 13.67 8.63 6.51
C GLU A 5 13.72 7.55 7.60
N TYR A 6 13.79 6.28 7.19
CA TYR A 6 13.83 5.15 8.09
C TYR A 6 14.96 4.22 7.68
N THR A 7 16.13 4.43 8.30
CA THR A 7 17.40 3.79 7.93
C THR A 7 17.39 2.26 7.90
N PRO A 8 16.55 1.52 8.67
CA PRO A 8 16.44 0.07 8.51
C PRO A 8 15.92 -0.37 7.14
N LEU A 9 15.16 0.46 6.42
CA LEU A 9 14.71 0.14 5.07
C LEU A 9 15.82 0.24 4.03
N ASP A 10 16.83 1.09 4.25
CA ASP A 10 17.91 1.31 3.29
C ASP A 10 18.61 0.00 2.94
N ARG A 11 18.88 -0.84 3.95
CA ARG A 11 19.52 -2.16 3.75
C ARG A 11 18.67 -3.09 2.91
N ILE A 12 17.34 -3.03 3.09
CA ILE A 12 16.40 -3.85 2.33
C ILE A 12 16.27 -3.31 0.90
N ASN A 13 16.21 -1.98 0.73
CA ASN A 13 16.17 -1.32 -0.56
C ASN A 13 17.44 -1.55 -1.38
N ASP A 14 18.61 -1.49 -0.76
CA ASP A 14 19.88 -1.80 -1.42
C ASP A 14 19.86 -3.22 -1.98
N PHE A 15 19.34 -4.18 -1.20
CA PHE A 15 19.17 -5.56 -1.64
C PHE A 15 18.17 -5.69 -2.80
N LEU A 16 17.02 -5.02 -2.71
CA LEU A 16 15.92 -5.12 -3.68
C LEU A 16 16.15 -4.28 -4.95
N SER A 17 17.10 -3.35 -4.93
CA SER A 17 17.32 -2.38 -6.03
C SER A 17 17.75 -3.03 -7.36
N ASN A 18 18.46 -4.16 -7.31
CA ASN A 18 18.99 -4.84 -8.49
C ASN A 18 19.14 -6.35 -8.23
N LEU A 19 18.05 -7.01 -7.84
CA LEU A 19 18.11 -8.43 -7.54
C LEU A 19 18.06 -9.27 -8.82
N ASN A 20 19.23 -9.56 -9.37
CA ASN A 20 19.38 -10.38 -10.57
C ASN A 20 19.45 -11.88 -10.21
N LEU A 21 18.47 -12.64 -10.71
CA LEU A 21 18.32 -14.09 -10.55
C LEU A 21 18.66 -14.86 -11.84
N GLY A 22 19.55 -14.30 -12.67
CA GLY A 22 19.96 -14.85 -13.96
C GLY A 22 19.09 -14.32 -15.10
N GLU A 23 17.99 -15.02 -15.40
CA GLU A 23 17.08 -14.64 -16.49
C GLU A 23 16.00 -13.63 -16.08
N ARG A 24 15.89 -13.36 -14.78
CA ARG A 24 14.87 -12.47 -14.21
C ARG A 24 15.51 -11.51 -13.24
N THR A 25 15.02 -10.28 -13.22
CA THR A 25 15.39 -9.28 -12.22
C THR A 25 14.16 -8.96 -11.39
N ILE A 26 14.32 -8.94 -10.07
CA ILE A 26 13.30 -8.46 -9.13
C ILE A 26 13.72 -7.05 -8.72
N GLU A 27 12.77 -6.12 -8.82
CA GLU A 27 12.89 -4.76 -8.32
C GLU A 27 11.92 -4.59 -7.16
N GLY A 28 12.39 -4.01 -6.07
CA GLY A 28 11.56 -3.68 -4.93
C GLY A 28 12.03 -2.40 -4.26
N CYS A 29 11.08 -1.70 -3.65
CA CYS A 29 11.31 -0.46 -2.93
C CYS A 29 10.36 -0.36 -1.75
N LEU A 30 10.91 -0.01 -0.59
CA LEU A 30 10.19 0.22 0.65
C LEU A 30 10.38 1.68 1.04
N GLU A 31 9.27 2.39 1.19
CA GLU A 31 9.24 3.78 1.59
C GLU A 31 8.26 3.97 2.75
N ALA A 32 8.65 4.78 3.74
CA ALA A 32 7.80 5.09 4.87
C ALA A 32 7.19 6.48 4.73
N TYR A 33 5.89 6.58 5.00
CA TYR A 33 5.15 7.84 4.96
C TYR A 33 4.38 8.07 6.26
N SER A 34 4.39 9.31 6.75
CA SER A 34 3.58 9.70 7.89
C SER A 34 2.13 9.93 7.47
N CYS A 35 1.20 9.31 8.21
CA CYS A 35 -0.24 9.53 8.11
C CYS A 35 -0.71 10.86 8.73
N LYS A 36 0.19 11.81 8.98
CA LYS A 36 -0.19 13.16 9.43
C LYS A 36 -0.64 13.98 8.22
N HIS A 37 -1.87 14.49 8.29
CA HIS A 37 -2.37 15.42 7.29
C HIS A 37 -1.58 16.73 7.34
N THR A 38 -0.97 17.10 6.21
CA THR A 38 -0.58 18.48 5.95
C THR A 38 -1.81 19.35 5.69
N ALA A 39 -1.66 20.68 5.63
CA ALA A 39 -2.80 21.58 5.42
C ALA A 39 -3.54 21.30 4.10
N THR A 40 -2.81 20.95 3.04
CA THR A 40 -3.36 20.56 1.73
C THR A 40 -4.05 19.20 1.79
N ASP A 41 -3.48 18.24 2.53
CA ASP A 41 -4.06 16.90 2.69
C ASP A 41 -5.44 16.95 3.35
N LYS A 42 -5.71 17.90 4.26
CA LYS A 42 -7.01 18.01 4.94
C LYS A 42 -8.18 18.24 3.98
N LYS A 43 -7.97 19.07 2.95
CA LYS A 43 -9.02 19.35 1.97
C LYS A 43 -9.26 18.14 1.08
N LEU A 44 -8.18 17.52 0.61
CA LEU A 44 -8.25 16.31 -0.22
C LEU A 44 -8.87 15.14 0.55
N SER A 45 -8.49 14.93 1.81
CA SER A 45 -9.05 13.86 2.65
C SER A 45 -10.55 13.99 2.83
N LEU A 46 -11.06 15.21 3.05
CA LEU A 46 -12.49 15.47 3.17
C LEU A 46 -13.22 15.24 1.84
N SER A 47 -12.62 15.65 0.72
CA SER A 47 -13.18 15.41 -0.62
C SER A 47 -13.31 13.92 -0.91
N LEU A 48 -12.26 13.14 -0.63
CA LEU A 48 -12.23 11.69 -0.84
C LEU A 48 -13.23 10.97 0.08
N GLU A 49 -13.37 11.41 1.34
CA GLU A 49 -14.34 10.82 2.27
C GLU A 49 -15.79 11.01 1.80
N ASN A 50 -16.11 12.20 1.28
CA ASN A 50 -17.44 12.47 0.70
C ASN A 50 -17.67 11.66 -0.57
N GLU A 51 -16.68 11.57 -1.47
CA GLU A 51 -16.78 10.77 -2.69
C GLU A 51 -17.06 9.29 -2.37
N ILE A 52 -16.36 8.70 -1.41
CA ILE A 52 -16.60 7.32 -0.98
C ILE A 52 -18.02 7.16 -0.39
N LEU A 53 -18.46 8.09 0.44
CA LEU A 53 -19.79 8.07 1.06
C LEU A 53 -20.92 8.20 0.03
N ASP A 54 -20.78 9.10 -0.93
CA ASP A 54 -21.74 9.30 -2.01
C ASP A 54 -21.87 8.04 -2.88
N HIS A 55 -20.77 7.33 -3.12
CA HIS A 55 -20.78 6.07 -3.85
C HIS A 55 -21.47 4.95 -3.08
N LEU A 56 -21.21 4.85 -1.77
CA LEU A 56 -21.87 3.89 -0.90
C LEU A 56 -23.39 4.15 -0.82
N GLY A 57 -23.79 5.43 -0.74
CA GLY A 57 -25.20 5.83 -0.70
C GLY A 57 -25.97 5.51 -1.99
N LYS A 58 -25.30 5.53 -3.15
CA LYS A 58 -25.90 5.20 -4.45
C LYS A 58 -26.04 3.70 -4.71
N SER A 59 -25.22 2.85 -4.05
CA SER A 59 -25.24 1.40 -4.30
C SER A 59 -26.36 0.65 -3.55
N SER A 60 -27.14 1.33 -2.71
CA SER A 60 -28.20 0.71 -1.89
C SER A 60 -29.42 0.23 -2.70
N ASP A 61 -29.56 0.61 -3.97
CA ASP A 61 -30.74 0.30 -4.79
C ASP A 61 -30.53 -0.88 -5.76
N THR A 62 -29.39 -1.60 -5.70
CA THR A 62 -29.09 -2.71 -6.63
C THR A 62 -28.68 -3.98 -5.88
N ASP A 63 -29.52 -5.03 -5.97
CA ASP A 63 -29.42 -6.38 -5.36
C ASP A 63 -28.17 -7.22 -5.76
N SER A 64 -27.09 -6.60 -6.22
CA SER A 64 -25.83 -7.29 -6.48
C SER A 64 -24.91 -7.13 -5.28
N SER A 65 -24.45 -8.25 -4.71
CA SER A 65 -23.33 -8.29 -3.76
C SER A 65 -22.09 -7.64 -4.39
N SER A 66 -21.97 -6.33 -4.21
CA SER A 66 -20.92 -5.53 -4.81
C SER A 66 -19.66 -5.61 -3.96
N PRO A 67 -18.44 -5.62 -4.55
CA PRO A 67 -17.16 -5.64 -3.82
C PRO A 67 -16.96 -4.48 -2.84
N VAL A 68 -17.90 -3.52 -2.77
CA VAL A 68 -17.89 -2.32 -1.94
C VAL A 68 -18.11 -2.61 -0.44
N GLU A 69 -18.40 -3.85 -0.06
CA GLU A 69 -18.74 -4.21 1.32
C GLU A 69 -17.65 -3.88 2.35
N TYR A 70 -16.37 -3.90 1.96
CA TYR A 70 -15.27 -3.52 2.87
C TYR A 70 -15.25 -2.00 3.18
N LEU A 71 -15.87 -1.16 2.34
CA LEU A 71 -15.96 0.29 2.56
C LEU A 71 -17.03 0.69 3.59
N PHE A 72 -17.85 -0.24 4.08
CA PHE A 72 -18.78 0.05 5.20
C PHE A 72 -18.01 0.40 6.49
N SER A 73 -16.82 -0.19 6.66
CA SER A 73 -15.95 0.06 7.80
C SER A 73 -15.34 1.48 7.72
N ARG A 74 -15.50 2.26 8.79
CA ARG A 74 -14.86 3.59 8.90
C ARG A 74 -13.32 3.49 8.85
N SER A 75 -12.76 2.41 9.39
CA SER A 75 -11.32 2.16 9.41
C SER A 75 -10.78 1.94 8.00
N SER A 76 -11.41 1.07 7.21
CA SER A 76 -10.99 0.74 5.85
C SER A 76 -11.10 1.96 4.92
N ARG A 77 -12.16 2.78 5.07
CA ARG A 77 -12.25 4.08 4.35
C ARG A 77 -11.11 5.03 4.69
N LYS A 78 -10.76 5.13 5.97
CA LYS A 78 -9.65 5.98 6.42
C LYS A 78 -8.31 5.48 5.89
N THR A 79 -8.10 4.16 5.87
CA THR A 79 -6.92 3.53 5.27
C THR A 79 -6.84 3.83 3.78
N LEU A 80 -7.94 3.66 3.03
CA LEU A 80 -8.00 4.00 1.60
C LEU A 80 -7.65 5.46 1.33
N ILE A 81 -8.17 6.40 2.14
CA ILE A 81 -7.82 7.81 2.04
C ILE A 81 -6.32 8.03 2.24
N PHE A 82 -5.70 7.39 3.23
CA PHE A 82 -4.25 7.50 3.43
C PHE A 82 -3.43 6.91 2.27
N LEU A 83 -3.87 5.78 1.71
CA LEU A 83 -3.23 5.19 0.53
C LEU A 83 -3.31 6.13 -0.67
N LEU A 84 -4.48 6.72 -0.92
CA LEU A 84 -4.66 7.70 -1.99
C LEU A 84 -3.82 8.95 -1.79
N LEU A 85 -3.76 9.50 -0.58
CA LEU A 85 -2.90 10.65 -0.28
C LEU A 85 -1.41 10.32 -0.45
N THR A 86 -1.01 9.06 -0.23
CA THR A 86 0.35 8.59 -0.50
C THR A 86 0.61 8.56 -2.00
N LEU A 87 -0.30 7.98 -2.78
CA LEU A 87 -0.19 7.93 -4.24
C LEU A 87 -0.15 9.31 -4.89
N HIS A 88 -1.00 10.25 -4.45
CA HIS A 88 -0.95 11.63 -4.92
C HIS A 88 0.38 12.33 -4.61
N HIS A 89 1.05 11.94 -3.52
CA HIS A 89 2.37 12.47 -3.20
C HIS A 89 3.46 11.88 -4.09
N MET A 90 3.38 10.58 -4.40
CA MET A 90 4.33 9.89 -5.28
C MET A 90 4.16 10.27 -6.75
N TYR A 91 2.92 10.47 -7.19
CA TYR A 91 2.56 10.75 -8.58
C TYR A 91 1.59 11.95 -8.65
N PRO A 92 2.09 13.19 -8.45
CA PRO A 92 1.25 14.39 -8.37
C PRO A 92 0.51 14.71 -9.66
N ASP A 93 1.01 14.23 -10.79
CA ASP A 93 0.42 14.44 -12.12
C ASP A 93 -0.62 13.37 -12.50
N TYR A 94 -0.83 12.37 -11.64
CA TYR A 94 -1.81 11.30 -11.87
C TYR A 94 -3.08 11.52 -11.05
N ASP A 95 -4.23 11.36 -11.70
CA ASP A 95 -5.54 11.52 -11.07
C ASP A 95 -6.02 10.21 -10.40
N PHE A 96 -5.89 10.12 -9.08
CA PHE A 96 -6.39 9.01 -8.28
C PHE A 96 -7.76 9.33 -7.66
N SER A 97 -8.83 9.35 -8.48
CA SER A 97 -10.21 9.38 -7.97
C SER A 97 -10.52 8.20 -7.04
N ALA A 98 -11.19 8.48 -5.92
CA ALA A 98 -11.55 7.47 -4.91
C ALA A 98 -12.48 6.39 -5.47
N VAL A 99 -13.35 6.77 -6.41
CA VAL A 99 -14.29 5.85 -7.09
C VAL A 99 -13.55 4.76 -7.84
N ARG A 100 -12.36 5.00 -8.36
CA ARG A 100 -11.61 3.95 -9.04
C ARG A 100 -10.69 3.22 -8.08
N ALA A 101 -10.15 3.92 -7.09
CA ALA A 101 -9.22 3.35 -6.12
C ALA A 101 -9.77 2.09 -5.43
N HIS A 102 -11.04 2.12 -5.01
CA HIS A 102 -11.64 0.98 -4.32
C HIS A 102 -11.81 -0.27 -5.20
N GLU A 103 -11.69 -0.15 -6.53
CA GLU A 103 -11.66 -1.31 -7.43
C GLU A 103 -10.27 -1.99 -7.46
N PHE A 104 -9.23 -1.25 -7.06
CA PHE A 104 -7.83 -1.71 -7.10
C PHE A 104 -7.26 -2.08 -5.72
N PHE A 105 -7.88 -1.63 -4.63
CA PHE A 105 -7.43 -1.93 -3.28
C PHE A 105 -8.24 -3.07 -2.65
N THR A 106 -7.52 -4.07 -2.17
CA THR A 106 -8.06 -5.17 -1.36
C THR A 106 -7.38 -5.17 0.00
N GLU A 107 -8.16 -5.34 1.06
CA GLU A 107 -7.62 -5.51 2.41
C GLU A 107 -7.13 -6.95 2.58
N GLU A 108 -5.81 -7.11 2.79
CA GLU A 108 -5.17 -8.42 2.91
C GLU A 108 -4.76 -8.70 4.36
N SER A 109 -4.86 -9.97 4.77
CA SER A 109 -4.34 -10.41 6.06
C SER A 109 -2.81 -10.60 6.00
N TRP A 110 -2.18 -10.55 7.17
CA TRP A 110 -0.74 -10.84 7.29
C TRP A 110 -0.36 -12.20 6.71
N ASP A 111 -1.16 -13.24 6.96
CA ASP A 111 -0.90 -14.58 6.45
C ASP A 111 -0.99 -14.64 4.92
N SER A 112 -1.96 -13.94 4.32
CA SER A 112 -2.11 -13.88 2.86
C SER A 112 -0.93 -13.15 2.23
N PHE A 113 -0.53 -12.01 2.80
CA PHE A 113 0.68 -11.29 2.39
C PHE A 113 1.93 -12.17 2.51
N LYS A 114 2.10 -12.86 3.64
CA LYS A 114 3.26 -13.74 3.87
C LYS A 114 3.30 -14.87 2.85
N GLN A 115 2.16 -15.49 2.55
CA GLN A 115 2.08 -16.54 1.55
C GLN A 115 2.46 -16.03 0.15
N ILE A 116 1.97 -14.85 -0.24
CA ILE A 116 2.36 -14.18 -1.50
C ILE A 116 3.87 -13.94 -1.50
N PHE A 117 4.40 -13.35 -0.43
CA PHE A 117 5.82 -13.06 -0.31
C PHE A 117 6.67 -14.33 -0.42
N ASP A 118 6.35 -15.38 0.33
CA ASP A 118 7.09 -16.65 0.32
C ASP A 118 7.08 -17.32 -1.05
N VAL A 119 5.97 -17.20 -1.80
CA VAL A 119 5.84 -17.76 -3.16
C VAL A 119 6.63 -16.96 -4.18
N TYR A 120 6.44 -15.63 -4.24
CA TYR A 120 7.04 -14.81 -5.30
C TYR A 120 8.49 -14.41 -5.01
N MET A 121 8.87 -14.29 -3.73
CA MET A 121 10.25 -13.98 -3.30
C MET A 121 11.03 -15.24 -2.91
N PHE A 122 10.56 -16.44 -3.25
CA PHE A 122 11.21 -17.69 -2.90
C PHE A 122 12.68 -17.74 -3.34
N GLU A 123 12.96 -17.43 -4.61
CA GLU A 123 14.34 -17.45 -5.14
C GLU A 123 15.20 -16.33 -4.55
N ALA A 124 14.62 -15.15 -4.30
CA ALA A 124 15.29 -14.08 -3.58
C ALA A 124 15.74 -14.52 -2.18
N SER A 125 14.91 -15.30 -1.50
CA SER A 125 15.14 -15.73 -0.12
C SER A 125 16.28 -16.71 0.08
N LYS A 126 16.68 -17.42 -0.99
CA LYS A 126 17.82 -18.34 -1.00
C LYS A 126 19.16 -17.64 -1.16
N MET A 127 19.18 -16.35 -1.49
CA MET A 127 20.44 -15.62 -1.63
C MET A 127 21.01 -15.34 -0.24
N ASP A 128 22.29 -15.65 -0.02
CA ASP A 128 22.99 -15.43 1.26
C ASP A 128 22.83 -14.00 1.80
N ARG A 129 22.69 -13.02 0.91
CA ARG A 129 22.46 -11.60 1.27
C ARG A 129 21.06 -11.30 1.81
N PHE A 130 20.04 -12.11 1.49
CA PHE A 130 18.67 -11.93 1.96
C PHE A 130 18.50 -12.40 3.40
N GLN A 131 19.07 -13.57 3.72
CA GLN A 131 18.88 -14.26 4.99
C GLN A 131 19.49 -13.49 6.19
N CYS A 132 20.55 -12.72 5.94
CA CYS A 132 21.19 -11.90 6.99
C CYS A 132 20.48 -10.55 7.22
N SER A 133 19.77 -10.03 6.21
CA SER A 133 19.26 -8.66 6.21
C SER A 133 17.81 -8.56 6.70
N ILE A 134 16.93 -9.46 6.23
CA ILE A 134 15.49 -9.34 6.49
C ILE A 134 15.08 -9.99 7.81
N TRP A 135 15.65 -11.14 8.18
CA TRP A 135 15.32 -11.80 9.45
C TRP A 135 15.74 -11.00 10.69
N PHE A 136 16.83 -10.24 10.62
CA PHE A 136 17.29 -9.40 11.72
C PHE A 136 16.47 -8.12 11.90
N ASP A 137 15.98 -7.54 10.79
CA ASP A 137 15.26 -6.28 10.80
C ASP A 137 13.74 -6.48 10.98
N TRP A 138 13.14 -7.57 10.49
CA TRP A 138 11.73 -7.92 10.76
C TRP A 138 11.44 -8.33 12.21
N PHE A 139 12.42 -8.84 12.95
CA PHE A 139 12.24 -9.22 14.36
C PHE A 139 12.34 -8.00 15.32
N LYS A 140 12.71 -6.83 14.80
CA LYS A 140 12.89 -5.59 15.57
C LYS A 140 11.79 -4.54 15.37
N VAL A 141 10.89 -4.76 14.41
CA VAL A 141 9.65 -3.97 14.23
C VAL A 141 8.51 -4.70 14.93
#